data_AF-A0A7W0LXQ9-F1
#
_entry.id   AF-A0A7W0LXQ9-F1
#
_cell.length_a   1.000
_cell.length_b   1.000
_cell.length_c   1.000
_cell.angle_alpha   90.00
_cell.angle_beta   90.00
_cell.angle_gamma   90.00
#
_symmetry.space_group_name_H-M   'P 1'
#
loop_
_entity.id
_entity.type
_entity.pdbx_description
1 polymer ?
#
loop_
_entity_poly.entity_id
_entity_poly.type
_entity_poly.pdbx_seq_one_letter_code
_entity_poly.pdbx_strand_id
1 'polypeptide(L)' 'MRGLDRGESFVVTRNGVAVGELVPTRKRQFVAADVAIAAFGGGPRVEFDRFRADLDAVLDQDATPRA' A
#
# COMPACT_ATOMS: atom_id res chain seq x y z
N MET A 1 7.54 -22.13 6.16
CA MET A 1 7.23 -20.69 6.12
C MET A 1 8.26 -19.83 5.38
N ARG A 2 9.50 -20.29 5.11
CA ARG A 2 10.55 -19.48 4.44
C ARG A 2 10.17 -18.86 3.07
N GLY A 3 9.29 -19.50 2.29
CA GLY A 3 8.81 -18.92 1.03
C GLY A 3 7.96 -17.67 1.26
N LEU A 4 7.08 -17.72 2.26
CA LEU A 4 6.27 -16.57 2.67
C LEU A 4 7.15 -15.41 3.16
N ASP A 5 8.20 -15.71 3.94
CA ASP A 5 9.18 -14.71 4.39
C ASP A 5 9.93 -14.04 3.22
N ARG A 6 10.06 -14.74 2.09
CA ARG A 6 10.70 -14.24 0.86
C ARG A 6 9.73 -13.55 -0.10
N GLY A 7 8.44 -13.47 0.23
CA GLY A 7 7.45 -12.81 -0.61
C GLY A 7 6.59 -13.74 -1.47
N GLU A 8 6.69 -15.06 -1.30
CA GLU A 8 5.88 -16.03 -2.05
C GLU A 8 4.46 -16.12 -1.45
N SER A 9 3.44 -16.22 -2.31
CA SER A 9 2.04 -16.42 -1.90
C SER A 9 1.62 -17.86 -2.09
N PHE A 10 0.73 -18.35 -1.23
CA PHE A 10 0.26 -19.74 -1.24
C PHE A 10 -1.25 -19.82 -1.18
N VAL A 11 -1.84 -20.77 -1.92
CA VAL A 11 -3.25 -21.14 -1.78
C VAL A 11 -3.37 -22.19 -0.68
N VAL A 12 -4.20 -21.92 0.31
CA VAL A 12 -4.52 -22.87 1.38
C VAL A 12 -5.69 -23.73 0.93
N THR A 13 -5.53 -25.05 0.96
CA THR A 13 -6.57 -26.00 0.57
C THR A 13 -7.00 -26.88 1.73
N ARG A 14 -8.26 -27.31 1.72
CA ARG A 14 -8.81 -28.34 2.60
C ARG A 14 -9.41 -29.42 1.71
N ASN A 15 -8.85 -30.64 1.74
CA ASN A 15 -9.25 -31.75 0.88
C ASN A 15 -9.22 -31.40 -0.63
N GLY A 16 -8.21 -30.66 -1.07
CA GLY A 16 -8.06 -30.23 -2.47
C GLY A 16 -8.93 -29.03 -2.88
N VAL A 17 -9.83 -28.56 -2.01
CA VAL A 17 -10.65 -27.36 -2.25
C VAL A 17 -9.92 -26.14 -1.68
N ALA A 18 -9.75 -25.08 -2.48
CA ALA A 18 -9.20 -23.82 -2.01
C ALA A 18 -10.11 -23.19 -0.95
N VAL A 19 -9.55 -22.84 0.20
CA VAL A 19 -10.26 -22.21 1.33
C VAL A 19 -9.72 -20.83 1.68
N GLY A 20 -8.58 -20.44 1.13
CA GLY A 20 -8.03 -19.10 1.33
C GLY A 20 -6.64 -18.95 0.74
N GLU A 21 -6.04 -17.79 1.01
CA GLU A 21 -4.70 -17.44 0.58
C GLU A 21 -3.85 -17.04 1.77
N LEU A 22 -2.57 -17.39 1.71
CA LEU A 22 -1.55 -16.93 2.62
C LEU A 22 -0.59 -16.05 1.83
N VAL A 23 -0.69 -14.75 2.07
CA VAL A 23 0.11 -13.72 1.41
C VAL A 23 1.10 -13.10 2.40
N PRO A 24 2.32 -12.75 1.97
CA PRO A 24 3.28 -12.07 2.82
C PRO A 24 2.73 -10.72 3.29
N THR A 25 2.90 -10.41 4.58
CA THR A 25 2.58 -9.08 5.08
C THR A 25 3.56 -8.06 4.48
N ARG A 26 3.04 -7.08 3.74
CA ARG A 26 3.86 -5.99 3.22
C ARG A 26 4.38 -5.16 4.39
N LYS A 27 5.67 -5.29 4.70
CA LYS A 27 6.35 -4.35 5.59
C LYS A 27 6.46 -3.02 4.86
N ARG A 28 5.99 -1.93 5.47
CA ARG A 28 6.28 -0.58 5.00
C ARG A 28 7.80 -0.42 5.06
N GLN A 29 8.43 -0.27 3.91
CA GLN A 29 9.86 0.02 3.85
C GLN A 29 10.06 1.50 4.10
N PHE A 30 11.07 1.83 4.91
CA PHE A 30 11.50 3.21 5.03
C PHE A 30 12.07 3.67 3.69
N VAL A 31 11.56 4.78 3.18
CA VAL A 31 12.07 5.45 1.98
C VAL A 31 12.59 6.81 2.42
N ALA A 32 13.88 7.07 2.18
CA ALA A 32 14.46 8.37 2.46
C ALA A 32 13.85 9.44 1.54
N ALA A 33 13.74 10.67 2.04
CA ALA A 33 13.05 11.75 1.33
C ALA A 33 13.68 12.06 -0.03
N ASP A 34 15.00 12.01 -0.13
CA ASP A 34 15.76 12.20 -1.37
C ASP A 34 15.45 11.12 -2.42
N VAL A 35 15.37 9.85 -2.01
CA VAL A 35 14.97 8.73 -2.86
C VAL A 35 13.55 8.93 -3.38
N ALA A 36 12.63 9.34 -2.52
CA ALA A 36 11.25 9.63 -2.93
C ALA A 36 11.21 10.79 -3.95
N ILE A 37 11.89 11.90 -3.67
CA ILE A 37 11.95 13.06 -4.58
C ILE A 37 12.53 12.65 -5.94
N ALA A 38 13.61 11.88 -5.95
CA ALA A 38 14.23 11.39 -7.19
C ALA A 38 13.28 10.48 -7.98
N ALA A 39 12.59 9.55 -7.30
CA ALA A 39 11.62 8.66 -7.93
C ALA A 39 10.45 9.40 -8.59
N PHE A 40 10.00 10.52 -8.01
CA PHE A 40 8.91 11.33 -8.55
C PHE A 40 9.38 12.47 -9.47
N GLY A 41 10.68 12.67 -9.67
CA GLY A 41 11.21 13.82 -10.42
C GLY A 41 10.77 13.90 -11.88
N GLY A 42 10.45 12.76 -12.51
CA GLY A 42 9.90 12.69 -13.87
C GLY A 42 8.37 12.64 -13.94
N GLY A 43 7.67 12.73 -12.81
CA GLY A 43 6.22 12.65 -12.73
C GLY A 43 5.50 13.90 -13.24
N PRO A 44 4.19 13.81 -13.49
CA PRO A 44 3.38 14.97 -13.82
C PRO A 44 3.39 15.98 -12.67
N ARG A 45 3.34 17.28 -13.01
CA ARG A 45 3.19 18.33 -11.99
C ARG A 45 1.78 18.26 -11.41
N VAL A 46 1.70 18.22 -10.08
CA VAL A 46 0.44 18.29 -9.34
C VAL A 46 0.28 19.72 -8.81
N GLU A 47 -0.88 20.32 -9.07
CA GLU A 47 -1.27 21.59 -8.48
C GLU A 47 -1.70 21.31 -7.04
N PHE A 48 -0.84 21.66 -6.07
CA PHE A 48 -0.94 21.17 -4.71
C PHE A 48 -2.22 21.65 -4.02
N ASP A 49 -2.57 22.91 -4.19
CA ASP A 49 -3.70 23.52 -3.50
C ASP A 49 -5.02 22.97 -4.04
N ARG A 50 -5.15 22.85 -5.37
CA ARG A 50 -6.30 22.22 -6.02
C ARG A 50 -6.44 20.76 -5.62
N PHE A 51 -5.34 20.00 -5.66
CA PHE A 51 -5.36 18.59 -5.29
C PHE A 51 -5.86 18.38 -3.86
N ARG A 52 -5.40 19.22 -2.93
CA ARG A 52 -5.89 19.17 -1.54
C ARG A 52 -7.37 19.52 -1.43
N ALA A 53 -7.81 20.59 -2.11
CA ALA A 53 -9.22 20.99 -2.11
C ALA A 53 -10.13 19.88 -2.66
N ASP A 54 -9.73 19.21 -3.73
CA ASP A 54 -10.48 18.09 -4.32
C ASP A 54 -10.60 16.91 -3.35
N LEU A 55 -9.54 16.58 -2.61
CA LEU A 55 -9.57 15.51 -1.60
C LEU A 55 -10.44 15.88 -0.40
N ASP A 56 -10.29 17.08 0.13
CA ASP A 56 -11.02 17.54 1.31
C ASP A 56 -12.53 17.68 1.03
N ALA A 57 -12.92 17.87 -0.24
CA ALA A 57 -14.32 17.92 -0.65
C ALA A 57 -15.04 16.55 -0.59
N VAL A 58 -14.31 15.43 -0.68
CA VAL A 58 -14.90 14.09 -0.84
C VAL A 58 -14.45 13.07 0.21
N LEU A 59 -13.38 13.35 0.95
CA LEU A 59 -12.84 12.46 1.97
C LEU A 59 -12.84 13.13 3.34
N ASP A 60 -13.37 12.42 4.33
CA ASP A 60 -13.13 12.72 5.74
C ASP A 60 -11.74 12.21 6.16
N GLN A 61 -10.81 13.15 6.29
CA GLN A 61 -9.40 12.90 6.63
C GLN A 61 -9.14 12.76 8.14
N ASP A 62 -10.19 12.57 8.96
CA ASP A 62 -10.00 12.30 10.39
C ASP A 62 -9.10 11.06 10.62
N ALA A 63 -8.05 11.24 11.41
CA ALA A 63 -7.02 10.24 11.68
C ALA A 63 -7.43 9.21 12.74
N THR A 64 -8.60 9.36 13.34
CA THR A 64 -9.14 8.44 14.34
C THR A 64 -9.39 7.08 13.67
N PRO A 65 -8.86 5.98 14.23
CA PRO A 65 -9.14 4.64 13.73
C PRO A 65 -10.65 4.38 13.68
N ARG A 66 -11.14 3.97 12.52
CA ARG A 66 -12.53 3.52 12.36
C ARG A 66 -12.60 2.06 12.81
N ALA A 67 -13.60 1.73 13.64
CA ALA A 67 -13.82 0.41 14.23
C ALA A 67 -14.28 -0.64 13.20
#